data_AF-A0A379LRI1-F1
#
_entry.id   AF-A0A379LRI1-F1
#
_cell.length_a   1.000
_cell.length_b   1.000
_cell.length_c   1.000
_cell.angle_alpha   90.00
_cell.angle_beta   90.00
_cell.angle_gamma   90.00
#
_symmetry.space_group_name_H-M   'P 1'
#
loop_
_entity.id
_entity.type
_entity.pdbx_description
1 polymer ?
#
loop_
_entity_poly.entity_id
_entity_poly.type
_entity_poly.pdbx_seq_one_letter_code
_entity_poly.pdbx_strand_id
1 'polypeptide(L)'
;MIAWSGVGFFVAVLISAAYLLCKWLLDIYYYDGFFVSHLWATGATLIVSALFCAAFVWVLRQEKWLDSLAQATKSQPMMAPEKTHNFFFIPVLYWPIILFLLGSGICIYDLTR
;
A
#
# COMPACT_ATOMS: atom_id res chain seq x y z
N MET A 1 15.47 -16.86 -1.95
CA MET A 1 15.48 -15.44 -1.53
C MET A 1 14.05 -15.04 -1.25
N ILE A 2 13.83 -14.58 -0.03
CA ILE A 2 12.56 -14.49 0.70
C ILE A 2 11.59 -13.58 -0.08
N ALA A 3 10.41 -14.09 -0.46
CA ALA A 3 9.14 -13.47 -0.92
C ALA A 3 9.07 -12.07 -1.61
N TRP A 4 10.17 -11.38 -1.89
CA TRP A 4 10.22 -9.97 -2.27
C TRP A 4 11.32 -9.72 -3.31
N SER A 5 10.99 -8.98 -4.37
CA SER A 5 11.96 -8.48 -5.35
C SER A 5 11.75 -6.98 -5.63
N GLY A 6 12.84 -6.22 -5.56
CA GLY A 6 12.85 -4.79 -5.86
C GLY A 6 11.91 -3.96 -4.98
N VAL A 7 10.94 -3.31 -5.61
CA VAL A 7 10.08 -2.28 -5.00
C VAL A 7 8.97 -2.86 -4.12
N GLY A 8 8.77 -4.18 -4.12
CA GLY A 8 7.73 -4.82 -3.31
C GLY A 8 7.78 -4.48 -1.81
N PHE A 9 8.98 -4.20 -1.29
CA PHE A 9 9.19 -3.74 0.08
C PHE A 9 8.42 -2.45 0.42
N PHE A 10 8.29 -1.51 -0.53
CA PHE A 10 7.57 -0.24 -0.29
C PHE A 10 6.08 -0.46 -0.03
N VAL A 11 5.48 -1.52 -0.56
CA VAL A 11 4.08 -1.85 -0.28
C VAL A 11 3.87 -2.12 1.21
N ALA A 12 4.74 -2.94 1.82
CA ALA A 12 4.67 -3.22 3.26
C ALA A 12 4.89 -1.96 4.12
N VAL A 13 5.83 -1.10 3.69
CA VAL A 13 6.10 0.18 4.36
C VAL A 13 4.88 1.10 4.27
N LEU A 14 4.25 1.22 3.10
CA LEU A 14 3.06 2.06 2.90
C LEU A 14 1.86 1.53 3.70
N ILE A 15 1.66 0.21 3.76
CA ILE A 15 0.61 -0.39 4.60
C ILE A 15 0.86 -0.07 6.07
N SER A 16 2.10 -0.23 6.54
CA SER A 16 2.47 0.05 7.92
C SER A 16 2.30 1.54 8.27
N ALA A 17 2.67 2.43 7.36
CA ALA A 17 2.50 3.87 7.50
C ALA A 17 1.02 4.28 7.53
N ALA A 18 0.20 3.74 6.61
CA ALA A 18 -1.23 3.97 6.58
C ALA A 18 -1.92 3.47 7.85
N TYR A 19 -1.52 2.31 8.36
CA TYR A 19 -2.01 1.78 9.62
C TYR A 19 -1.72 2.70 10.80
N LEU A 20 -0.47 3.16 10.94
CA LEU A 20 -0.08 4.07 12.01
C LEU A 20 -0.82 5.41 11.91
N LEU A 21 -0.94 5.96 10.70
CA LEU A 21 -1.68 7.20 10.46
C LEU A 21 -3.14 7.07 10.86
N CYS A 22 -3.84 6.04 10.38
CA CYS A 22 -5.25 5.84 10.71
C CYS A 22 -5.46 5.54 12.18
N LYS A 23 -4.60 4.73 12.81
CA LYS A 23 -4.66 4.48 14.25
C LYS A 23 -4.54 5.77 15.04
N TRP A 24 -3.51 6.57 14.76
CA TRP A 24 -3.31 7.85 15.44
C TRP A 24 -4.47 8.82 15.20
N LEU A 25 -4.93 8.96 13.95
CA LEU A 25 -6.02 9.89 13.63
C LEU A 25 -7.32 9.53 14.37
N LEU A 26 -7.66 8.23 14.41
CA LEU A 26 -8.89 7.77 15.00
C LEU A 26 -8.84 7.74 16.53
N ASP A 27 -7.71 7.34 17.12
CA ASP A 27 -7.53 7.38 18.58
C ASP A 27 -7.51 8.83 19.11
N ILE A 28 -6.94 9.80 18.36
CA ILE A 28 -6.96 11.23 18.72
C ILE A 28 -8.38 11.81 18.63
N TYR A 29 -9.16 11.44 17.62
CA TYR A 29 -10.45 12.08 17.35
C TYR A 29 -11.58 11.54 18.23
N TYR A 30 -11.55 10.24 18.55
CA TYR A 30 -12.63 9.58 19.30
C TYR A 30 -12.24 9.31 20.76
N TYR A 31 -11.44 8.28 20.99
CA TYR A 31 -10.91 7.91 22.30
C TYR A 31 -9.80 6.87 22.13
N ASP A 32 -8.93 6.75 23.13
CA ASP A 32 -7.85 5.75 23.14
C ASP A 32 -8.40 4.33 22.97
N GLY A 33 -7.96 3.65 21.91
CA GLY A 33 -8.36 2.28 21.62
C GLY A 33 -9.64 2.16 20.78
N PHE A 34 -10.22 3.27 20.30
CA PHE A 34 -11.31 3.24 19.32
C PHE A 34 -10.92 2.43 18.09
N PHE A 35 -9.69 2.62 17.60
CA PHE A 35 -9.21 1.93 16.41
C PHE A 35 -9.23 0.40 16.53
N VAL A 36 -8.83 -0.12 17.69
CA VAL A 36 -8.73 -1.57 17.94
C VAL A 36 -10.11 -2.19 18.18
N SER A 37 -11.07 -1.38 18.63
CA SER A 37 -12.41 -1.82 19.01
C SER A 37 -13.37 -1.98 17.82
N HIS A 38 -13.03 -1.39 16.66
CA HIS A 38 -13.93 -1.32 15.51
C HIS A 38 -13.32 -1.97 14.27
N LEU A 39 -13.95 -3.03 13.73
CA LEU A 39 -13.42 -3.74 12.55
C LEU A 39 -13.46 -2.86 11.29
N TRP A 40 -14.47 -2.01 11.11
CA TRP A 40 -14.50 -1.07 9.99
C TRP A 40 -13.31 -0.11 9.98
N ALA A 41 -12.74 0.23 11.15
CA ALA A 41 -11.53 1.07 11.22
C ALA A 41 -10.34 0.36 10.55
N THR A 42 -10.23 -0.96 10.72
CA THR A 42 -9.22 -1.78 10.03
C THR A 42 -9.48 -1.81 8.53
N GLY A 43 -10.73 -1.97 8.09
CA GLY A 43 -11.11 -1.88 6.68
C GLY A 43 -10.77 -0.52 6.05
N ALA A 44 -11.02 0.57 6.78
CA ALA A 44 -10.65 1.91 6.35
C ALA A 44 -9.13 2.08 6.18
N THR A 45 -8.31 1.49 7.05
CA THR A 45 -6.84 1.53 6.88
C THR A 45 -6.37 0.84 5.62
N LEU A 46 -7.01 -0.27 5.25
CA LEU A 46 -6.69 -1.00 4.04
C LEU A 46 -7.05 -0.17 2.81
N ILE A 47 -8.18 0.52 2.81
CA ILE A 47 -8.57 1.45 1.73
C ILE A 47 -7.59 2.62 1.63
N VAL A 48 -7.17 3.21 2.75
CA VAL A 48 -6.17 4.28 2.77
C VAL A 48 -4.81 3.77 2.28
N SER A 49 -4.40 2.57 2.70
CA SER A 49 -3.17 1.93 2.20
C SER A 49 -3.22 1.64 0.69
N ALA A 50 -4.41 1.29 0.17
CA ALA A 50 -4.63 1.12 -1.26
C ALA A 50 -4.46 2.43 -2.02
N LEU A 51 -4.98 3.54 -1.48
CA LEU A 51 -4.77 4.88 -2.07
C LEU A 51 -3.30 5.27 -2.08
N PHE A 52 -2.56 5.04 -0.99
CA PHE A 52 -1.12 5.28 -0.93
C PHE A 52 -0.35 4.42 -1.94
N CYS A 53 -0.70 3.13 -2.06
CA CYS A 53 -0.08 2.24 -3.05
C CYS A 53 -0.43 2.68 -4.48
N ALA A 54 -1.67 3.11 -4.74
CA ALA A 54 -2.08 3.61 -6.05
C ALA A 54 -1.34 4.90 -6.42
N ALA A 55 -1.21 5.84 -5.49
CA ALA A 55 -0.43 7.07 -5.67
C ALA A 55 1.05 6.75 -5.94
N PHE A 56 1.63 5.82 -5.20
CA PHE A 56 3.00 5.37 -5.41
C PHE A 56 3.20 4.73 -6.79
N VAL A 57 2.29 3.84 -7.22
CA VAL A 57 2.30 3.26 -8.57
C VAL A 57 2.12 4.33 -9.66
N TRP A 58 1.28 5.34 -9.42
CA TRP A 58 1.08 6.45 -10.35
C TRP A 58 2.32 7.33 -10.49
N VAL A 59 3.00 7.64 -9.38
CA VAL A 59 4.29 8.35 -9.37
C VAL A 59 5.36 7.53 -10.10
N LEU A 60 5.42 6.21 -9.87
CA LEU A 60 6.33 5.32 -10.59
C LEU A 60 6.06 5.29 -12.10
N ARG A 61 4.80 5.43 -12.51
CA ARG A 61 4.40 5.47 -13.93
C ARG A 61 4.76 6.79 -14.62
N GLN A 62 5.13 7.84 -13.88
CA GLN A 62 5.72 9.03 -14.48
C GLN A 62 7.20 8.75 -14.82
N GLU A 63 7.41 8.10 -15.97
CA GLU A 63 8.71 7.64 -16.49
C GLU A 63 9.85 8.67 -16.41
N LYS A 64 9.54 9.97 -16.55
CA LYS A 64 10.56 11.03 -16.57
C LYS A 64 11.29 11.23 -15.23
N TRP A 65 10.67 10.92 -14.10
CA TRP A 65 11.29 11.13 -12.78
C TRP A 65 12.14 9.93 -12.34
N LEU A 66 11.74 8.74 -12.78
CA LEU A 66 12.41 7.48 -12.44
C LEU A 66 13.69 7.24 -13.21
N ASP A 67 13.76 7.62 -14.49
CA ASP A 67 15.01 7.55 -15.25
C ASP A 67 16.09 8.43 -14.61
N SER A 68 15.72 9.60 -14.10
CA SER A 68 16.65 10.50 -13.40
C SER A 68 17.16 9.92 -12.06
N LEU A 69 16.30 9.24 -11.30
CA LEU A 69 16.66 8.57 -10.04
C LEU A 69 17.46 7.28 -10.26
N ALA A 70 17.12 6.52 -11.31
CA ALA A 70 17.83 5.32 -11.75
C ALA A 70 19.26 5.66 -12.21
N GLN A 71 19.41 6.75 -12.96
CA GLN A 71 20.69 7.28 -13.40
C GLN A 71 21.54 7.80 -12.22
N ALA A 72 20.91 8.41 -11.22
CA ALA A 72 21.59 8.89 -10.00
C ALA A 72 22.04 7.76 -9.06
N THR A 73 21.30 6.64 -9.00
CA THR A 73 21.53 5.55 -8.04
C THR A 73 22.30 4.35 -8.65
N LYS A 74 22.69 4.43 -9.94
CA LYS A 74 23.23 3.30 -10.72
C LYS A 74 22.35 2.04 -10.67
N SER A 75 21.06 2.22 -10.46
CA SER A 75 20.07 1.14 -10.37
C SER A 75 19.29 1.10 -11.67
N GLN A 76 19.07 -0.10 -12.23
CA GLN A 76 18.35 -0.28 -13.50
C GLN A 76 16.92 0.29 -13.43
N PRO A 77 16.37 0.78 -14.56
CA PRO A 77 15.07 1.44 -14.60
C PRO A 77 13.97 0.52 -14.08
N MET A 78 13.18 1.05 -13.15
CA MET A 78 12.10 0.39 -12.37
C MET A 78 10.94 -0.15 -13.24
N MET A 79 10.93 0.18 -14.53
CA MET A 79 9.95 -0.25 -15.54
C MET A 79 10.62 -0.94 -16.74
N ALA A 80 11.78 -1.56 -16.56
CA ALA A 80 12.27 -2.49 -17.59
C ALA A 80 11.29 -3.69 -17.66
N PRO A 81 10.73 -4.01 -18.84
CA PRO A 81 9.76 -5.09 -19.03
C PRO A 81 10.32 -6.50 -18.71
N GLU A 82 11.61 -6.60 -18.36
CA GLU A 82 12.34 -7.84 -18.18
C GLU A 82 12.45 -8.31 -16.72
N LYS A 83 12.06 -7.51 -15.71
CA LYS A 83 11.97 -7.96 -14.31
C LYS A 83 10.69 -7.50 -13.62
N THR A 84 9.76 -8.44 -13.44
CA THR A 84 8.55 -8.31 -12.65
C THR A 84 8.90 -7.98 -11.19
N HIS A 85 8.67 -6.74 -10.76
CA HIS A 85 8.79 -6.35 -9.36
C HIS A 85 7.61 -6.94 -8.58
N ASN A 86 7.90 -7.91 -7.71
CA ASN A 86 6.90 -8.72 -7.03
C ASN A 86 7.00 -8.53 -5.52
N PHE A 87 5.85 -8.35 -4.88
CA PHE A 87 5.69 -8.54 -3.44
C PHE A 87 4.80 -9.77 -3.24
N PHE A 88 5.31 -10.80 -2.56
CA PHE A 88 4.66 -12.10 -2.43
C PHE A 88 4.24 -12.71 -3.77
N PHE A 89 5.11 -12.67 -4.78
CA PHE A 89 4.84 -13.18 -6.14
C PHE A 89 3.73 -12.43 -6.91
N ILE A 90 3.13 -11.39 -6.32
CA ILE A 90 2.11 -10.55 -6.95
C ILE A 90 2.77 -9.25 -7.43
N PRO A 91 2.59 -8.85 -8.70
CA PRO A 91 3.11 -7.59 -9.19
C PRO A 91 2.57 -6.41 -8.36
N VAL A 92 3.44 -5.46 -8.02
CA VAL A 92 3.09 -4.27 -7.22
C VAL A 92 1.87 -3.52 -7.78
N LEU A 93 1.63 -3.61 -9.09
CA LEU A 93 0.48 -3.03 -9.77
C LEU A 93 -0.90 -3.52 -9.25
N TYR A 94 -0.99 -4.77 -8.77
CA TYR A 94 -2.26 -5.36 -8.33
C TYR A 94 -2.57 -5.14 -6.85
N TRP A 95 -1.56 -4.79 -6.05
CA TRP A 95 -1.72 -4.56 -4.61
C TRP A 95 -2.74 -3.47 -4.23
N PRO A 96 -2.82 -2.32 -4.92
CA PRO A 96 -3.86 -1.33 -4.66
C PRO A 96 -5.27 -1.92 -4.79
N ILE A 97 -5.50 -2.72 -5.83
CA ILE A 97 -6.81 -3.33 -6.10
C ILE A 97 -7.14 -4.38 -5.03
N ILE A 98 -6.16 -5.22 -4.67
CA ILE A 98 -6.33 -6.27 -3.65
C ILE A 98 -6.64 -5.64 -2.28
N LEU A 99 -5.88 -4.62 -1.87
CA LEU A 99 -6.09 -3.92 -0.61
C LEU A 99 -7.44 -3.20 -0.57
N PHE A 100 -7.87 -2.62 -1.69
CA PHE A 100 -9.18 -1.98 -1.80
C PHE A 100 -10.33 -2.99 -1.70
N LEU A 101 -10.24 -4.13 -2.39
CA LEU A 101 -11.25 -5.20 -2.30
C LEU A 101 -11.32 -5.81 -0.90
N LEU A 102 -10.17 -6.07 -0.26
CA LEU A 102 -10.15 -6.56 1.12
C LEU A 102 -10.72 -5.53 2.10
N GLY A 103 -10.31 -4.27 2.00
CA GLY A 103 -10.78 -3.20 2.88
C GLY A 103 -12.29 -2.97 2.75
N SER A 104 -12.80 -2.87 1.52
CA SER A 104 -14.23 -2.75 1.26
C SER A 104 -15.04 -3.96 1.74
N GLY A 105 -14.52 -5.18 1.53
CA GLY A 105 -15.15 -6.41 2.03
C GLY A 105 -15.28 -6.42 3.56
N ILE A 106 -14.24 -6.01 4.29
CA ILE A 106 -14.28 -5.90 5.76
C ILE A 106 -15.29 -4.86 6.21
N CYS A 107 -15.33 -3.68 5.56
CA CYS A 107 -16.32 -2.65 5.89
C CYS A 107 -17.76 -3.12 5.64
N ILE A 108 -18.02 -3.81 4.52
CA ILE A 108 -19.35 -4.34 4.20
C ILE A 108 -19.77 -5.42 5.20
N TYR A 109 -18.83 -6.31 5.56
CA TYR A 109 -19.08 -7.35 6.56
C TYR A 109 -19.41 -6.76 7.93
N ASP A 110 -18.68 -5.72 8.37
CA ASP A 110 -18.97 -5.03 9.62
C ASP A 110 -20.32 -4.30 9.58
N LEU A 111 -20.73 -3.76 8.42
CA LEU A 111 -22.02 -3.09 8.25
C LEU A 111 -23.22 -4.05 8.20
N THR A 112 -22.99 -5.31 7.83
CA THR A 112 -24.05 -6.34 7.69
C THR A 112 -24.20 -7.22 8.93
N ARG A 113 -23.37 -7.01 9.95
CA ARG A 113 -23.39 -7.74 11.22
C ARG A 113 -24.01 -6.90 12.33
#